data_AF-A0A351K300-F1
#
_entry.id   AF-A0A351K300-F1
#
_cell.length_a   1.000
_cell.length_b   1.000
_cell.length_c   1.000
_cell.angle_alpha   90.00
_cell.angle_beta   90.00
_cell.angle_gamma   90.00
#
_symmetry.space_group_name_H-M   'P 1'
#
loop_
_entity.id
_entity.type
_entity.pdbx_description
1 polymer ?
#
loop_
_entity_poly.entity_id
_entity_poly.type
_entity_poly.pdbx_seq_one_letter_code
_entity_poly.pdbx_strand_id
1 'polypeptide(L)'
;MMATYLDRILEAHRAEAARDERPLDDLFEAATAASPTRGFADALAKVDPARDGIAVISEIKRRSPSKGDLFAGLDPAVLVRQYSDGGASCVSVLTDEEFFGGSAEDLRAAREACDLPVLRKDFTVCQRDVLDARIMGADCLLLIAAAL
;
A
#
# COMPACT_ATOMS: atom_id res chain seq x y z
N MET A 1 -12.52 -3.29 28.13
CA MET A 1 -11.65 -2.25 27.53
C MET A 1 -12.47 -1.58 26.42
N MET A 2 -12.39 -0.26 26.23
CA MET A 2 -13.10 0.38 25.12
C MET A 2 -12.40 0.06 23.80
N ALA A 3 -13.18 -0.34 22.77
CA ALA A 3 -12.65 -0.64 21.45
C ALA A 3 -11.94 0.58 20.86
N THR A 4 -10.68 0.38 20.49
CA THR A 4 -9.85 1.39 19.84
C THR A 4 -10.27 1.60 18.40
N TYR A 5 -9.70 2.62 17.76
CA TYR A 5 -9.91 2.85 16.34
C TYR A 5 -9.33 1.72 15.49
N LEU A 6 -8.17 1.18 15.88
CA LEU A 6 -7.54 0.03 15.21
C LEU A 6 -8.43 -1.22 15.31
N ASP A 7 -9.05 -1.47 16.48
CA ASP A 7 -9.90 -2.65 16.67
C ASP A 7 -11.06 -2.69 15.66
N ARG A 8 -11.69 -1.53 15.39
CA ARG A 8 -12.80 -1.45 14.42
C ARG A 8 -12.36 -1.73 12.99
N ILE A 9 -11.18 -1.23 12.61
CA ILE A 9 -10.63 -1.50 11.28
C ILE A 9 -10.33 -3.00 11.15
N LEU A 10 -9.63 -3.58 12.12
CA LEU A 10 -9.29 -5.00 12.07
C LEU A 10 -10.51 -5.90 12.09
N GLU A 11 -11.57 -5.53 12.81
CA GLU A 11 -12.85 -6.26 12.79
C GLU A 11 -13.47 -6.26 11.38
N ALA A 12 -13.53 -5.10 10.71
CA ALA A 12 -14.04 -4.99 9.35
C ALA A 12 -13.22 -5.83 8.35
N HIS A 13 -11.88 -5.68 8.37
CA HIS A 13 -10.97 -6.43 7.49
C HIS A 13 -11.05 -7.94 7.72
N ARG A 14 -11.13 -8.40 8.98
CA ARG A 14 -11.28 -9.83 9.30
C ARG A 14 -12.65 -10.37 8.87
N ALA A 15 -13.71 -9.57 8.99
CA ALA A 15 -15.03 -9.95 8.52
C ALA A 15 -15.12 -10.02 6.99
N GLU A 16 -14.39 -9.18 6.27
CA GLU A 16 -14.21 -9.30 4.82
C GLU A 16 -13.40 -10.54 4.44
N ALA A 17 -12.24 -10.74 5.06
CA ALA A 17 -11.39 -11.91 4.81
C ALA A 17 -12.13 -13.23 5.08
N ALA A 18 -12.99 -13.29 6.10
CA ALA A 18 -13.80 -14.48 6.41
C ALA A 18 -14.89 -14.79 5.37
N ARG A 19 -15.29 -13.80 4.56
CA ARG A 19 -16.26 -13.96 3.47
C ARG A 19 -15.60 -14.22 2.12
N ASP A 20 -14.28 -14.12 2.03
CA ASP A 20 -13.54 -14.37 0.79
C ASP A 20 -13.24 -15.86 0.60
N GLU A 21 -13.93 -16.44 -0.37
CA GLU A 21 -13.85 -17.86 -0.71
C GLU A 21 -13.00 -18.15 -1.97
N ARG A 22 -12.29 -17.15 -2.55
CA ARG A 22 -11.45 -17.38 -3.75
C ARG A 22 -10.46 -18.54 -3.52
N PRO A 23 -10.10 -19.40 -4.46
CA PRO A 23 -9.07 -20.40 -4.16
C PRO A 23 -7.69 -19.75 -3.94
N LEU A 24 -6.95 -20.19 -2.92
CA LEU A 24 -5.59 -19.66 -2.68
C LEU A 24 -4.64 -19.99 -3.83
N ASP A 25 -4.83 -21.15 -4.46
CA ASP A 25 -4.03 -21.59 -5.61
C ASP A 25 -4.24 -20.64 -6.81
N ASP A 26 -5.48 -20.27 -7.12
CA ASP A 26 -5.80 -19.31 -8.19
C ASP A 26 -5.16 -17.94 -7.91
N LEU A 27 -5.21 -17.46 -6.66
CA LEU A 27 -4.57 -16.21 -6.26
C LEU A 27 -3.04 -16.30 -6.32
N PHE A 28 -2.47 -17.46 -6.00
CA PHE A 28 -1.04 -17.69 -6.07
C PHE A 28 -0.55 -17.72 -7.53
N GLU A 29 -1.29 -18.38 -8.43
CA GLU A 29 -1.03 -18.34 -9.87
C GLU A 29 -1.09 -16.91 -10.41
N ALA A 30 -2.13 -16.15 -10.07
CA ALA A 30 -2.25 -14.74 -10.47
C ALA A 30 -1.11 -13.88 -9.92
N ALA A 31 -0.73 -14.06 -8.65
CA ALA A 31 0.36 -13.31 -8.01
C ALA A 31 1.73 -13.62 -8.63
N THR A 32 1.98 -14.87 -9.01
CA THR A 32 3.24 -15.29 -9.66
C THR A 32 3.32 -14.88 -11.13
N ALA A 33 2.17 -14.69 -11.80
CA ALA A 33 2.12 -14.15 -13.16
C ALA A 33 2.31 -12.63 -13.23
N ALA A 34 2.22 -11.91 -12.09
CA ALA A 34 2.41 -10.46 -12.05
C ALA A 34 3.85 -10.07 -12.42
N SER A 35 4.05 -8.84 -12.92
CA SER A 35 5.38 -8.32 -13.27
C SER A 35 6.37 -8.45 -12.10
N PRO A 36 7.70 -8.55 -12.32
CA PRO A 36 8.66 -8.56 -11.23
C PRO A 36 8.54 -7.36 -10.29
N THR A 37 8.92 -7.55 -9.02
CA THR A 37 8.99 -6.46 -8.04
C THR A 37 10.20 -5.55 -8.31
N ARG A 38 10.10 -4.28 -7.94
CA ARG A 38 11.11 -3.24 -8.16
C ARG A 38 12.20 -3.14 -7.09
N GLY A 39 12.15 -4.00 -6.07
CA GLY A 39 13.14 -4.03 -4.98
C GLY A 39 12.97 -2.91 -3.95
N PHE A 40 11.88 -2.94 -3.18
CA PHE A 40 11.56 -1.91 -2.18
C PHE A 40 12.65 -1.75 -1.10
N ALA A 41 13.12 -2.85 -0.51
CA ALA A 41 14.16 -2.82 0.52
C ALA A 41 15.50 -2.30 -0.03
N ASP A 42 15.87 -2.70 -1.25
CA ASP A 42 17.09 -2.24 -1.91
C ASP A 42 17.05 -0.74 -2.22
N ALA A 43 15.90 -0.22 -2.64
CA ALA A 43 15.72 1.21 -2.88
C ALA A 43 15.86 2.03 -1.59
N LEU A 44 15.41 1.52 -0.45
CA LEU A 44 15.64 2.16 0.85
C LEU A 44 17.11 2.07 1.30
N ALA A 45 17.81 0.99 0.97
CA ALA A 45 19.21 0.81 1.31
C ALA A 45 20.17 1.64 0.42
N LYS A 46 19.77 1.96 -0.81
CA LYS A 46 20.50 2.82 -1.76
C LYS A 46 20.36 4.29 -1.41
N VAL A 47 20.74 4.63 -0.19
CA VAL A 47 20.67 5.99 0.32
C VAL A 47 21.71 6.86 -0.39
N ASP A 48 21.27 8.01 -0.92
CA ASP A 48 22.15 8.98 -1.59
C ASP A 48 22.91 9.82 -0.53
N PRO A 49 24.25 9.77 -0.49
CA PRO A 49 25.04 10.64 0.39
C PRO A 49 24.81 12.14 0.14
N ALA A 50 24.39 12.54 -1.07
CA ALA A 50 24.04 13.92 -1.37
C ALA A 50 22.70 14.36 -0.75
N ARG A 51 21.93 13.43 -0.16
CA ARG A 51 20.67 13.66 0.55
C ARG A 51 20.80 13.39 2.05
N ASP A 52 21.97 13.71 2.62
CA ASP A 52 22.30 13.51 4.03
C ASP A 52 22.12 12.08 4.54
N GLY A 53 22.07 11.09 3.64
CA GLY A 53 21.81 9.72 4.05
C GLY A 53 20.33 9.46 4.43
N ILE A 54 19.36 10.19 3.89
CA ILE A 54 17.93 9.98 4.18
C ILE A 54 17.21 9.32 2.99
N ALA A 55 16.57 8.17 3.25
CA ALA A 55 15.61 7.54 2.33
C ALA A 55 14.17 7.89 2.73
N VAL A 56 13.33 8.23 1.76
CA VAL A 56 11.96 8.71 2.00
C VAL A 56 10.94 7.80 1.32
N ILE A 57 9.94 7.36 2.08
CA ILE A 57 8.72 6.72 1.58
C ILE A 57 7.63 7.79 1.56
N SER A 58 7.26 8.28 0.38
CA SER A 58 6.19 9.27 0.24
C SER A 58 4.83 8.58 0.16
N GLU A 59 3.84 9.06 0.93
CA GLU A 59 2.54 8.40 1.06
C GLU A 59 1.44 9.12 0.25
N ILE A 60 0.74 8.37 -0.60
CA ILE A 60 -0.48 8.77 -1.27
C ILE A 60 -1.67 8.43 -0.37
N LYS A 61 -2.35 9.45 0.15
CA LYS A 61 -3.47 9.31 1.10
C LYS A 61 -4.54 10.39 0.91
N ARG A 62 -5.78 9.98 0.63
CA ARG A 62 -6.92 10.90 0.44
C ARG A 62 -7.53 11.39 1.73
N ARG A 63 -7.76 10.49 2.68
CA ARG A 63 -8.39 10.80 3.96
C ARG A 63 -7.66 10.10 5.09
N SER A 64 -7.82 10.62 6.30
CA SER A 64 -7.48 9.86 7.50
C SER A 64 -8.60 9.96 8.52
N PRO A 65 -8.89 8.88 9.25
CA PRO A 65 -9.98 8.84 10.22
C PRO A 65 -9.91 9.91 11.31
N SER A 66 -8.69 10.32 11.66
CA SER A 66 -8.42 11.37 12.64
C SER A 66 -8.53 12.80 12.09
N LYS A 67 -8.48 13.01 10.77
CA LYS A 67 -8.40 14.35 10.14
C LYS A 67 -9.43 14.59 9.03
N GLY A 68 -10.24 13.60 8.68
CA GLY A 68 -11.18 13.68 7.56
C GLY A 68 -10.47 13.67 6.21
N ASP A 69 -11.04 14.37 5.23
CA ASP A 69 -10.47 14.52 3.89
C ASP A 69 -9.21 15.39 3.93
N LEU A 70 -8.10 14.82 3.49
CA LEU A 70 -6.80 15.50 3.37
C LEU A 70 -6.61 16.06 1.96
N PHE A 71 -7.02 15.29 0.95
CA PHE A 71 -6.92 15.68 -0.46
C PHE A 71 -7.97 14.95 -1.31
N ALA A 72 -9.19 15.49 -1.36
CA ALA A 72 -10.32 14.85 -2.05
C ALA A 72 -10.13 14.74 -3.57
N GLY A 73 -9.47 15.72 -4.20
CA GLY A 73 -9.18 15.75 -5.65
C GLY A 73 -7.87 15.09 -6.05
N LEU A 74 -7.32 14.21 -5.20
CA LEU A 74 -6.04 13.56 -5.43
C LEU A 74 -6.10 12.64 -6.66
N ASP A 75 -5.19 12.88 -7.60
CA ASP A 75 -4.83 11.96 -8.67
C ASP A 75 -3.52 11.23 -8.31
N PRO A 76 -3.55 9.90 -8.08
CA PRO A 76 -2.36 9.13 -7.70
C PRO A 76 -1.23 9.19 -8.72
N ALA A 77 -1.56 9.22 -10.02
CA ALA A 77 -0.59 9.22 -11.10
C ALA A 77 0.10 10.59 -11.24
N VAL A 78 -0.58 11.69 -10.89
CA VAL A 78 0.05 13.01 -10.82
C VAL A 78 0.93 13.12 -9.58
N LEU A 79 0.41 12.74 -8.42
CA LEU A 79 1.11 12.91 -7.15
C LEU A 79 2.37 12.04 -7.07
N VAL A 80 2.32 10.82 -7.60
CA VAL A 80 3.49 9.92 -7.59
C VAL A 80 4.64 10.45 -8.45
N ARG A 81 4.33 11.12 -9.58
CA ARG A 81 5.35 11.76 -10.41
C ARG A 81 6.02 12.90 -9.67
N GLN A 82 5.24 13.71 -8.96
CA GLN A 82 5.76 14.78 -8.10
C GLN A 82 6.65 14.22 -6.98
N TYR A 83 6.29 13.07 -6.38
CA TYR A 83 7.14 12.40 -5.40
C TYR A 83 8.44 11.86 -6.02
N SER A 84 8.35 11.29 -7.22
CA SER A 84 9.53 10.84 -7.98
C SER A 84 10.47 12.01 -8.31
N ASP A 85 9.95 13.13 -8.80
CA ASP A 85 10.72 14.34 -9.12
C ASP A 85 11.32 14.98 -7.86
N GLY A 86 10.62 14.88 -6.72
CA GLY A 86 11.13 15.24 -5.40
C GLY A 86 12.21 14.28 -4.87
N GLY A 87 12.43 13.16 -5.53
CA GLY A 87 13.40 12.11 -5.19
C GLY A 87 12.98 11.24 -4.01
N ALA A 88 11.69 10.92 -3.90
CA ALA A 88 11.26 9.84 -3.03
C ALA A 88 11.99 8.54 -3.40
N SER A 89 12.40 7.76 -2.39
CA SER A 89 13.07 6.47 -2.59
C SER A 89 12.04 5.37 -2.92
N CYS A 90 10.87 5.47 -2.31
CA CYS A 90 9.73 4.57 -2.50
C CYS A 90 8.43 5.33 -2.31
N VAL A 91 7.31 4.69 -2.66
CA VAL A 91 5.97 5.24 -2.46
C VAL A 91 5.13 4.28 -1.63
N SER A 92 4.28 4.82 -0.77
CA SER A 92 3.26 4.09 -0.02
C SER A 92 1.89 4.50 -0.52
N VAL A 93 1.02 3.56 -0.87
CA VAL A 93 -0.33 3.87 -1.35
C VAL A 93 -1.36 3.20 -0.46
N LEU A 94 -2.28 4.01 0.09
CA LEU A 94 -3.42 3.48 0.85
C LEU A 94 -4.35 2.75 -0.11
N THR A 95 -4.72 1.52 0.24
CA THR A 95 -5.70 0.71 -0.51
C THR A 95 -6.99 0.45 0.25
N ASP A 96 -7.05 0.82 1.53
CA ASP A 96 -8.25 0.76 2.36
C ASP A 96 -9.29 1.80 1.91
N GLU A 97 -10.42 1.32 1.42
CA GLU A 97 -11.54 2.15 0.91
C GLU A 97 -12.36 2.77 2.04
N GLU A 98 -12.80 1.96 3.01
CA GLU A 98 -13.78 2.36 4.03
C GLU A 98 -13.26 3.47 4.96
N PHE A 99 -12.02 3.34 5.43
CA PHE A 99 -11.45 4.19 6.46
C PHE A 99 -10.48 5.23 5.87
N PHE A 100 -9.77 4.90 4.79
CA PHE A 100 -8.74 5.76 4.19
C PHE A 100 -9.03 6.26 2.78
N GLY A 101 -10.13 5.83 2.14
CA GLY A 101 -10.53 6.28 0.80
C GLY A 101 -9.49 6.03 -0.28
N GLY A 102 -8.63 5.04 -0.04
CA GLY A 102 -7.73 4.48 -1.04
C GLY A 102 -8.44 3.44 -1.89
N SER A 103 -7.72 2.77 -2.78
CA SER A 103 -8.24 1.67 -3.59
C SER A 103 -7.11 0.90 -4.26
N ALA A 104 -7.40 -0.31 -4.74
CA ALA A 104 -6.48 -1.06 -5.58
C ALA A 104 -6.07 -0.31 -6.86
N GLU A 105 -6.98 0.49 -7.42
CA GLU A 105 -6.73 1.27 -8.63
C GLU A 105 -5.73 2.41 -8.39
N ASP A 106 -5.75 3.01 -7.19
CA ASP A 106 -4.76 4.03 -6.84
C ASP A 106 -3.34 3.48 -6.81
N LEU A 107 -3.19 2.26 -6.31
CA LEU A 107 -1.90 1.58 -6.28
C LEU A 107 -1.41 1.30 -7.70
N ARG A 108 -2.28 0.77 -8.57
CA ARG A 108 -1.95 0.51 -9.98
C ARG A 108 -1.58 1.80 -10.72
N ALA A 109 -2.41 2.83 -10.61
CA ALA A 109 -2.18 4.12 -11.25
C ALA A 109 -0.87 4.77 -10.78
N ALA A 110 -0.57 4.72 -9.47
CA ALA A 110 0.69 5.23 -8.94
C ALA A 110 1.90 4.42 -9.45
N ARG A 111 1.77 3.09 -9.49
CA ARG A 111 2.84 2.20 -9.97
C ARG A 111 3.13 2.39 -11.45
N GLU A 112 2.11 2.56 -12.27
CA GLU A 112 2.25 2.75 -13.72
C GLU A 112 2.85 4.11 -14.09
N ALA A 113 2.63 5.13 -13.25
CA ALA A 113 3.06 6.49 -13.52
C ALA A 113 4.51 6.83 -13.12
N CYS A 114 5.23 5.91 -12.46
CA CYS A 114 6.64 6.09 -12.08
C CYS A 114 7.39 4.76 -11.96
N ASP A 115 8.71 4.82 -11.80
CA ASP A 115 9.58 3.62 -11.62
C ASP A 115 9.91 3.32 -10.14
N LEU A 116 9.38 4.10 -9.19
CA LEU A 116 9.63 3.86 -7.76
C LEU A 116 8.97 2.55 -7.30
N PRO A 117 9.57 1.82 -6.34
CA PRO A 117 8.89 0.71 -5.67
C PRO A 117 7.70 1.20 -4.85
N VAL A 118 6.61 0.42 -4.87
CA VAL A 118 5.34 0.77 -4.25
C VAL A 118 4.98 -0.20 -3.12
N LEU A 119 4.73 0.34 -1.93
CA LEU A 119 4.17 -0.36 -0.77
C LEU A 119 2.64 -0.32 -0.82
N ARG A 120 1.99 -1.47 -0.70
CA ARG A 120 0.56 -1.54 -0.32
C ARG A 120 0.42 -1.18 1.15
N LYS A 121 -0.19 -0.04 1.43
CA LYS A 121 -0.47 0.42 2.78
C LYS A 121 -1.91 0.05 3.14
N ASP A 122 -2.03 -1.05 3.85
CA ASP A 122 -3.32 -1.62 4.24
C ASP A 122 -3.19 -2.50 5.49
N PHE A 123 -4.30 -3.07 5.95
CA PHE A 123 -4.39 -3.97 7.09
C PHE A 123 -4.37 -5.42 6.63
N THR A 124 -3.17 -5.96 6.41
CA THR A 124 -2.98 -7.38 6.08
C THR A 124 -3.39 -8.26 7.25
N VAL A 125 -4.49 -9.03 7.10
CA VAL A 125 -5.03 -9.90 8.16
C VAL A 125 -5.09 -11.38 7.76
N CYS A 126 -4.91 -11.70 6.47
CA CYS A 126 -4.91 -13.07 5.97
C CYS A 126 -3.93 -13.30 4.81
N GLN A 127 -3.77 -14.55 4.38
CA GLN A 127 -2.88 -14.91 3.27
C GLN A 127 -3.33 -14.33 1.93
N ARG A 128 -4.63 -14.16 1.73
CA ARG A 128 -5.20 -13.60 0.50
C ARG A 128 -4.75 -12.17 0.29
N ASP A 129 -4.68 -11.39 1.37
CA ASP A 129 -4.18 -10.01 1.33
C ASP A 129 -2.73 -9.92 0.82
N VAL A 130 -1.90 -10.91 1.16
CA VAL A 130 -0.52 -11.00 0.68
C VAL A 130 -0.47 -11.24 -0.82
N LEU A 131 -1.32 -12.14 -1.32
CA LEU A 131 -1.42 -12.45 -2.75
C LEU A 131 -2.02 -11.27 -3.52
N ASP A 132 -3.09 -10.66 -2.99
CA ASP A 132 -3.75 -9.49 -3.56
C ASP A 132 -2.79 -8.30 -3.66
N ALA A 133 -1.93 -8.06 -2.66
CA ALA A 133 -0.91 -7.02 -2.74
C ALA A 133 -0.02 -7.21 -3.97
N ARG A 134 0.41 -8.45 -4.25
CA ARG A 134 1.23 -8.76 -5.43
C ARG A 134 0.43 -8.62 -6.73
N ILE A 135 -0.82 -9.09 -6.76
CA ILE A 135 -1.72 -8.97 -7.93
C ILE A 135 -1.99 -7.50 -8.28
N MET A 136 -2.12 -6.62 -7.27
CA MET A 136 -2.24 -5.17 -7.46
C MET A 136 -0.96 -4.53 -8.01
N GLY A 137 0.18 -5.23 -7.90
CA GLY A 137 1.47 -4.75 -8.37
C GLY A 137 2.42 -4.30 -7.25
N ALA A 138 2.03 -4.37 -5.98
CA ALA A 138 2.86 -3.89 -4.87
C ALA A 138 4.20 -4.63 -4.74
N ASP A 139 5.27 -3.87 -4.52
CA ASP A 139 6.62 -4.36 -4.32
C ASP A 139 6.92 -4.68 -2.85
N CYS A 140 6.06 -4.19 -1.94
CA CYS A 140 6.09 -4.42 -0.50
C CYS A 140 4.66 -4.37 0.06
N LEU A 141 4.42 -4.96 1.23
CA LEU A 141 3.17 -4.86 1.99
C LEU A 141 3.45 -4.52 3.46
N LEU A 142 2.44 -3.98 4.14
CA LEU A 142 2.53 -3.66 5.56
C LEU A 142 2.05 -4.84 6.42
N LEU A 143 2.84 -5.20 7.43
CA LEU A 143 2.40 -5.99 8.57
C LEU A 143 2.44 -5.12 9.82
N ILE A 144 1.34 -5.10 10.58
CA ILE A 144 1.22 -4.33 11.82
C ILE A 144 1.30 -5.31 12.98
N ALA A 145 2.34 -5.23 13.81
CA ALA A 145 2.54 -6.16 14.92
C ALA A 145 1.35 -6.24 15.90
N ALA A 146 0.61 -5.14 16.09
CA ALA A 146 -0.60 -5.12 16.92
C ALA A 146 -1.84 -5.75 16.26
N ALA A 147 -1.77 -6.11 14.98
CA ALA A 147 -2.85 -6.73 14.21
C ALA A 147 -2.65 -8.24 13.98
N LEU A 148 -1.45 -8.75 14.26
CA LEU A 148 -1.03 -10.15 14.10
C LEU A 148 -1.32 -10.99 15.35
#